data_AF-A0A257A360-F1
#
_entry.id   AF-A0A257A360-F1
#
_cell.length_a   1.000
_cell.length_b   1.000
_cell.length_c   1.000
_cell.angle_alpha   90.00
_cell.angle_beta   90.00
_cell.angle_gamma   90.00
#
_symmetry.space_group_name_H-M   'P 1'
#
loop_
_entity.id
_entity.type
_entity.pdbx_description
1 polymer ?
#
loop_
_entity_poly.entity_id
_entity_poly.type
_entity_poly.pdbx_seq_one_letter_code
_entity_poly.pdbx_strand_id
1 'polypeptide(L)'
;MLLLGALPVISSTEPNKLASDEGIQRIYVIFTSHIDTGFDHPMDEMEQWCKDIIDEAIAKCNLYLDFRWTIENIWQLKCWLNKTQEPKKVNELFDLIREGR
;
A
#
# COMPACT_ATOMS: atom_id res chain seq x y z
N MET A 1 37.36 59.91 -29.58
CA MET A 1 37.71 58.62 -30.20
C MET A 1 37.88 57.63 -29.05
N LEU A 2 36.98 56.66 -28.93
CA LEU A 2 36.69 55.88 -27.71
C LEU A 2 37.85 54.96 -27.28
N LEU A 3 38.18 54.98 -25.98
CA LEU A 3 38.88 53.88 -25.31
C LEU A 3 37.89 52.71 -25.13
N LEU A 4 38.16 51.57 -25.77
CA LEU A 4 37.48 50.32 -25.46
C LEU A 4 38.04 49.75 -24.15
N GLY A 5 37.25 49.81 -23.08
CA GLY A 5 37.48 49.05 -21.86
C GLY A 5 37.11 47.59 -22.07
N ALA A 6 38.04 46.67 -21.79
CA ALA A 6 37.74 45.24 -21.72
C ALA A 6 36.95 44.97 -20.44
N LEU A 7 35.69 44.56 -20.57
CA LEU A 7 34.91 44.04 -19.46
C LEU A 7 35.39 42.61 -19.15
N PRO A 8 35.60 42.25 -17.87
CA PRO A 8 35.88 40.87 -17.51
C PRO A 8 34.63 40.03 -17.78
N VAL A 9 34.78 38.98 -18.58
CA VAL A 9 33.79 37.91 -18.70
C VAL A 9 33.76 37.19 -17.36
N ILE A 10 32.74 37.48 -16.55
CA ILE A 10 32.44 36.69 -15.37
C ILE A 10 31.93 35.34 -15.89
N SER A 11 32.81 34.33 -15.86
CA SER A 11 32.42 32.94 -16.08
C SER A 11 31.57 32.51 -14.88
N SER A 12 30.24 32.65 -15.00
CA SER A 12 29.30 32.02 -14.08
C SER A 12 29.25 30.52 -14.39
N THR A 13 30.35 29.81 -14.11
CA THR A 13 30.33 28.37 -13.89
C THR A 13 30.19 28.14 -12.40
N GLU A 14 29.12 28.66 -11.81
CA GLU A 14 28.52 28.00 -10.66
C GLU A 14 27.96 26.69 -11.23
N PRO A 15 28.46 25.52 -10.82
CA PRO A 15 27.83 24.29 -11.24
C PRO A 15 26.39 24.36 -10.78
N ASN A 16 25.50 24.34 -11.76
CA ASN A 16 24.08 24.15 -11.59
C ASN A 16 23.94 23.04 -10.55
N LYS A 17 23.38 23.37 -9.37
CA LYS A 17 23.17 22.44 -8.27
C LYS A 17 22.08 21.48 -8.74
N LEU A 18 22.48 20.56 -9.62
CA LEU A 18 21.66 19.47 -10.11
C LEU A 18 21.11 18.80 -8.86
N ALA A 19 19.79 18.60 -8.88
CA ALA A 19 19.06 17.80 -7.92
C ALA A 19 19.95 16.65 -7.43
N SER A 20 20.10 16.54 -6.11
CA SER A 20 20.93 15.53 -5.45
C SER A 20 20.80 14.18 -6.16
N ASP A 21 21.94 13.61 -6.57
CA ASP A 21 22.11 12.32 -7.24
C ASP A 21 21.71 11.11 -6.35
N GLU A 22 20.84 11.33 -5.36
CA GLU A 22 20.47 10.32 -4.36
C GLU A 22 19.38 9.35 -4.83
N GLY A 23 18.99 9.39 -6.11
CA GLY A 23 18.06 8.44 -6.72
C GLY A 23 16.73 8.25 -5.97
N ILE A 24 15.99 7.21 -6.33
CA ILE A 24 14.82 6.76 -5.54
C ILE A 24 15.34 5.91 -4.37
N GLN A 25 15.11 6.37 -3.13
CA GLN A 25 15.61 5.67 -1.94
C GLN A 25 14.77 4.43 -1.57
N ARG A 26 13.44 4.52 -1.66
CA ARG A 26 12.52 3.42 -1.31
C ARG A 26 11.13 3.61 -1.87
N ILE A 27 10.52 2.51 -2.32
CA ILE A 27 9.10 2.43 -2.65
C ILE A 27 8.47 1.39 -1.73
N TYR A 28 7.39 1.74 -1.07
CA TYR A 28 6.55 0.81 -0.33
C TYR A 28 5.30 0.53 -1.13
N VAL A 29 5.00 -0.74 -1.33
CA VAL A 29 3.76 -1.20 -1.95
C VAL A 29 2.87 -1.73 -0.83
N ILE A 30 1.73 -1.08 -0.62
CA ILE A 30 0.75 -1.48 0.39
C ILE A 30 -0.49 -1.94 -0.37
N PHE A 31 -0.82 -3.21 -0.19
CA PHE A 31 -2.01 -3.79 -0.79
C PHE A 31 -3.21 -3.56 0.14
N THR A 32 -4.27 -2.94 -0.39
CA THR A 32 -5.53 -2.69 0.33
C THR A 32 -6.71 -2.69 -0.64
N SER A 33 -7.91 -2.93 -0.11
CA SER A 33 -9.18 -2.78 -0.82
C SER A 33 -10.03 -1.81 -0.04
N HIS A 34 -10.45 -0.72 -0.67
CA HIS A 34 -11.46 0.18 -0.12
C HIS A 34 -12.84 -0.38 -0.43
N ILE A 35 -13.67 -0.64 0.59
CA ILE A 35 -15.01 -1.20 0.40
C ILE A 35 -16.06 -0.19 0.87
N ASP A 36 -16.69 0.48 -0.10
CA ASP A 36 -17.79 1.42 0.13
C ASP A 36 -19.09 0.66 0.48
N THR A 37 -19.24 0.34 1.75
CA THR A 37 -20.36 -0.47 2.25
C THR A 37 -21.71 0.19 1.97
N GLY A 38 -22.56 -0.48 1.17
CA GLY A 38 -23.90 -0.01 0.83
C GLY A 38 -23.95 1.07 -0.26
N PHE A 39 -22.86 1.23 -1.02
CA PHE A 39 -22.81 2.17 -2.15
C PHE A 39 -23.47 1.60 -3.41
N ASP A 40 -23.02 0.43 -3.88
CA ASP A 40 -23.40 -0.12 -5.18
C ASP A 40 -24.00 -1.54 -5.14
N HIS A 41 -23.88 -2.26 -4.01
CA HIS A 41 -24.41 -3.62 -3.86
C HIS A 41 -25.23 -3.81 -2.56
N PRO A 42 -26.19 -4.75 -2.55
CA PRO A 42 -26.89 -5.17 -1.35
C PRO A 42 -25.94 -5.66 -0.24
N MET A 43 -26.36 -5.51 1.01
CA MET A 43 -25.53 -5.83 2.17
C MET A 43 -25.12 -7.32 2.24
N ASP A 44 -26.00 -8.24 1.86
CA ASP A 44 -25.72 -9.68 1.87
C ASP A 44 -24.65 -10.09 0.86
N GLU A 45 -24.66 -9.48 -0.33
CA GLU A 45 -23.59 -9.63 -1.33
C GLU A 45 -22.27 -9.04 -0.82
N MET A 46 -22.32 -7.84 -0.23
CA MET A 46 -21.14 -7.18 0.34
C MET A 46 -20.50 -8.01 1.46
N GLU A 47 -21.31 -8.60 2.35
CA GLU A 47 -20.79 -9.48 3.40
C GLU A 47 -20.08 -10.72 2.82
N GLN A 48 -20.58 -11.26 1.70
CA GLN A 48 -19.93 -12.37 1.03
C GLN A 48 -18.59 -11.94 0.43
N TRP A 49 -18.52 -10.75 -0.17
CA TRP A 49 -17.26 -10.23 -0.70
C TRP A 49 -16.23 -9.97 0.39
N CYS A 50 -16.64 -9.44 1.55
CA CYS A 50 -15.76 -9.31 2.70
C CYS A 50 -15.15 -10.66 3.10
N LYS A 51 -15.96 -11.74 3.03
CA LYS A 51 -15.45 -13.09 3.28
C LYS A 51 -14.42 -13.50 2.23
N ASP A 52 -14.77 -13.38 0.95
CA ASP A 52 -13.95 -13.86 -0.15
C ASP A 52 -12.59 -13.12 -0.21
N ILE A 53 -12.58 -11.80 0.04
CA ILE A 53 -11.36 -10.99 0.09
C ILE A 53 -10.41 -11.45 1.19
N ILE A 54 -10.92 -11.73 2.40
CA ILE A 54 -10.06 -12.19 3.50
C ILE A 54 -9.59 -13.63 3.25
N ASP A 55 -10.43 -14.51 2.71
CA ASP A 55 -10.01 -15.87 2.32
C ASP A 55 -8.90 -15.82 1.26
N GLU A 56 -9.00 -14.93 0.27
CA GLU A 56 -7.96 -14.72 -0.73
C GLU A 56 -6.67 -14.13 -0.13
N ALA A 57 -6.80 -13.19 0.81
CA ALA A 57 -5.64 -12.62 1.52
C ALA A 57 -4.88 -13.68 2.31
N ILE A 58 -5.60 -14.53 3.07
CA ILE A 58 -5.00 -15.67 3.79
C ILE A 58 -4.28 -16.61 2.81
N ALA A 59 -4.94 -16.97 1.70
CA ALA A 59 -4.33 -17.84 0.68
C ALA A 59 -3.05 -17.23 0.07
N LYS A 60 -3.06 -15.92 -0.23
CA LYS A 60 -1.89 -15.20 -0.74
C LYS A 60 -0.77 -15.11 0.29
N CYS A 61 -1.09 -14.88 1.57
CA CYS A 61 -0.11 -14.97 2.65
C CYS A 61 0.51 -16.38 2.71
N ASN A 62 -0.28 -17.44 2.61
CA ASN A 62 0.29 -18.79 2.63
C ASN A 62 1.17 -19.11 1.41
N LEU A 63 0.82 -18.56 0.25
CA LEU A 63 1.56 -18.79 -0.98
C LEU A 63 2.84 -17.95 -1.08
N TYR A 64 2.82 -16.72 -0.55
CA TYR A 64 3.90 -15.74 -0.68
C TYR A 64 4.31 -15.20 0.70
N LEU A 65 5.52 -15.55 1.15
CA LEU A 65 6.03 -15.22 2.50
C LEU A 65 6.13 -13.70 2.76
N ASP A 66 6.40 -12.92 1.71
CA ASP A 66 6.54 -11.47 1.75
C ASP A 66 5.24 -10.71 1.49
N PHE A 67 4.17 -11.40 1.08
CA PHE A 67 2.87 -10.77 0.88
C PHE A 67 2.31 -10.21 2.20
N ARG A 68 1.70 -9.04 2.10
CA ARG A 68 1.09 -8.28 3.19
C ARG A 68 -0.24 -7.73 2.71
N TRP A 69 -1.28 -7.86 3.51
CA TRP A 69 -2.59 -7.31 3.20
C TRP A 69 -3.22 -6.61 4.39
N THR A 70 -3.89 -5.49 4.13
CA THR A 70 -4.58 -4.74 5.19
C THR A 70 -6.07 -5.10 5.20
N ILE A 71 -6.55 -5.54 6.36
CA ILE A 71 -7.98 -5.52 6.66
C ILE A 71 -8.35 -4.07 6.93
N GLU A 72 -9.17 -3.49 6.06
CA GLU A 72 -9.42 -2.05 6.03
C GLU A 72 -10.21 -1.59 7.26
N ASN A 73 -11.25 -2.34 7.63
CA ASN A 73 -12.19 -1.92 8.65
C ASN A 73 -12.74 -3.10 9.48
N ILE A 74 -13.28 -2.77 10.66
CA ILE A 74 -13.79 -3.77 11.61
C ILE A 74 -15.05 -4.47 11.09
N TRP A 75 -15.86 -3.82 10.25
CA TRP A 75 -17.07 -4.44 9.69
C TRP A 75 -16.71 -5.61 8.76
N GLN A 76 -15.73 -5.43 7.87
CA GLN A 76 -15.17 -6.48 7.02
C GLN A 76 -14.71 -7.70 7.83
N LEU A 77 -13.96 -7.46 8.92
CA LEU A 77 -13.52 -8.53 9.82
C LEU A 77 -14.69 -9.24 10.50
N LYS A 78 -15.71 -8.49 10.95
CA LYS A 78 -16.91 -9.07 11.55
C LYS A 78 -17.68 -9.94 10.56
N CYS A 79 -17.84 -9.50 9.31
CA CYS A 79 -18.50 -10.29 8.27
C CYS A 79 -17.79 -11.63 8.05
N TRP A 80 -16.45 -11.61 7.94
CA TRP A 80 -15.67 -12.84 7.79
C TRP A 80 -15.79 -13.73 9.04
N LEU A 81 -15.68 -13.18 10.24
CA LEU A 81 -15.81 -13.93 11.49
C LEU A 81 -17.21 -14.52 11.66
N ASN A 82 -18.28 -13.86 11.21
CA ASN A 82 -19.63 -14.38 11.27
C ASN A 82 -19.83 -15.56 10.30
N LYS A 83 -19.25 -15.47 9.10
CA LYS A 83 -19.36 -16.51 8.06
C LYS A 83 -18.34 -17.64 8.19
N THR A 84 -17.26 -17.47 8.95
CA THR A 84 -16.20 -18.47 9.13
C THR A 84 -16.04 -18.82 10.61
N GLN A 85 -16.63 -19.95 11.03
CA GLN A 85 -16.58 -20.44 12.42
C GLN A 85 -15.59 -21.59 12.62
N GLU A 86 -14.85 -21.99 11.58
CA GLU A 86 -13.86 -23.07 11.68
C GLU A 86 -12.66 -22.59 12.53
N PRO A 87 -12.40 -23.18 13.72
CA PRO A 87 -11.38 -22.65 14.63
C PRO A 87 -9.98 -22.61 14.01
N LYS A 88 -9.65 -23.56 13.13
CA LYS A 88 -8.36 -23.61 12.44
C LYS A 88 -8.14 -22.39 11.56
N LYS A 89 -9.10 -22.05 10.70
CA LYS A 89 -9.03 -20.87 9.82
C LYS A 89 -9.03 -19.57 10.61
N VAL A 90 -9.82 -19.48 11.67
CA VAL A 90 -9.85 -18.31 12.54
C VAL A 90 -8.48 -18.10 13.19
N ASN A 91 -7.90 -19.16 13.75
CA ASN A 91 -6.56 -19.08 14.35
C ASN A 91 -5.50 -18.71 13.31
N GLU A 92 -5.56 -19.28 12.11
CA GLU A 92 -4.66 -18.96 11.00
C GLU A 92 -4.68 -17.46 10.65
N LEU A 93 -5.87 -16.86 10.51
CA LEU A 93 -5.97 -15.42 10.29
C LEU A 93 -5.34 -14.61 11.43
N PHE A 94 -5.61 -14.96 12.69
CA PHE A 94 -5.05 -14.23 13.82
C PHE A 94 -3.54 -14.42 13.97
N ASP A 95 -2.99 -15.58 13.59
CA ASP A 95 -1.56 -15.82 13.57
C ASP A 95 -0.88 -14.93 12.50
N LEU A 96 -1.44 -14.85 11.29
CA LEU A 96 -0.99 -13.92 10.25
C LEU A 96 -1.01 -12.45 10.73
N ILE A 97 -2.08 -12.03 11.39
CA ILE A 97 -2.18 -10.67 11.96
C ILE A 97 -1.08 -10.42 12.99
N ARG A 98 -0.80 -11.39 13.88
CA ARG A 98 0.28 -11.27 14.89
C ARG A 98 1.67 -11.22 14.25
N GLU A 99 1.85 -11.91 13.14
CA GLU A 99 3.06 -11.87 12.32
C GLU A 99 3.18 -10.58 11.49
N GLY A 100 2.15 -9.74 11.49
CA GLY A 100 2.08 -8.50 10.71
C GLY A 100 1.93 -8.77 9.22
N ARG A 101 1.12 -9.76 8.84
CA ARG A 101 0.91 -10.24 7.47
C ARG A 101 -0.50 -10.05 6.96
#